data_AF-A0A662EY43-F1
#
_entry.id   AF-A0A662EY43-F1
#
_cell.length_a   1.000
_cell.length_b   1.000
_cell.length_c   1.000
_cell.angle_alpha   90.00
_cell.angle_beta   90.00
_cell.angle_gamma   90.00
#
_symmetry.space_group_name_H-M   'P 1'
#
loop_
_entity.id
_entity.type
_entity.pdbx_description
1 polymer ?
#
loop_
_entity_poly.entity_id
_entity_poly.type
_entity_poly.pdbx_seq_one_letter_code
_entity_poly.pdbx_strand_id
1 'polypeptide(L)'
;MRRFISALPDRDVALITPLRDGMNLVSKEYVAAKTDGRGSLILSEGAGAASELVEAIIVNPNNINEVTEAIRQALEMNDKERVMKMLAMRERIRRYNVYRWAEGFLERLNEIKKEQVKLRARVLTSKVVKDIIRDYCKAKNRLILLDYDGTLVPIQDTVRPRAVG
;
A
#
# COMPACT_ATOMS: atom_id res chain seq x y z
N MET A 1 -9.16 18.33 18.83
CA MET A 1 -9.77 17.54 17.74
C MET A 1 -11.21 17.96 17.39
N ARG A 2 -12.17 18.01 18.33
CA ARG A 2 -13.58 18.38 18.05
C ARG A 2 -13.80 19.74 17.34
N ARG A 3 -12.96 20.75 17.63
CA ARG A 3 -13.02 22.09 17.01
C ARG A 3 -12.63 22.14 15.53
N PHE A 4 -11.83 21.18 15.05
CA PHE A 4 -11.43 21.09 13.65
C PHE A 4 -12.54 20.48 12.81
N ILE A 5 -13.11 19.35 13.24
CA ILE A 5 -14.17 18.63 12.52
C ILE A 5 -15.42 19.50 12.36
N SER A 6 -15.79 20.28 13.38
CA SER A 6 -16.96 21.18 13.29
C SER A 6 -16.82 22.28 12.25
N ALA A 7 -15.60 22.66 11.88
CA ALA A 7 -15.37 23.72 10.91
C ALA A 7 -15.24 23.20 9.47
N LEU A 8 -15.07 21.88 9.26
CA LEU A 8 -14.92 21.29 7.91
C LEU A 8 -16.15 21.48 7.02
N PRO A 9 -17.41 21.40 7.51
CA PRO A 9 -18.59 21.63 6.68
C PRO A 9 -18.62 23.02 6.02
N ASP A 10 -18.04 24.03 6.66
CA ASP A 10 -18.07 25.42 6.20
C ASP A 10 -16.88 25.81 5.29
N ARG A 11 -15.99 24.86 4.94
CA ARG A 11 -14.82 25.15 4.08
C ARG A 11 -15.06 24.74 2.64
N ASP A 12 -14.89 25.63 1.68
CA ASP A 12 -15.11 25.32 0.26
C ASP A 12 -14.00 24.50 -0.38
N VAL A 13 -12.76 24.67 0.10
CA VAL A 13 -11.57 23.98 -0.43
C VAL A 13 -10.70 23.48 0.72
N ALA A 14 -10.27 22.21 0.64
CA ALA A 14 -9.21 21.66 1.49
C ALA A 14 -7.94 21.45 0.66
N LEU A 15 -6.85 22.11 1.05
CA LEU A 15 -5.52 21.93 0.46
C LEU A 15 -4.65 21.11 1.40
N ILE A 16 -4.29 19.90 0.98
CA ILE A 16 -3.54 18.95 1.79
C ILE A 16 -2.31 18.50 0.98
N THR A 17 -1.16 19.11 1.28
CA THR A 17 0.07 18.97 0.46
C THR A 17 1.27 18.37 1.22
N PRO A 18 1.14 17.21 1.89
CA PRO A 18 2.30 16.58 2.53
C PRO A 18 3.31 16.11 1.49
N LEU A 19 4.61 16.21 1.78
CA LEU A 19 5.65 15.64 0.91
C LEU A 19 5.62 14.11 0.88
N ARG A 20 5.40 13.49 2.05
CA ARG A 20 5.17 12.05 2.23
C ARG A 20 4.27 11.84 3.44
N ASP A 21 3.18 11.11 3.24
CA ASP A 21 2.26 10.72 4.30
C ASP A 21 1.72 9.32 4.00
N GLY A 22 1.88 8.39 4.93
CA GLY A 22 1.43 7.01 4.75
C GLY A 22 -0.09 6.90 4.58
N MET A 23 -0.87 7.71 5.30
CA MET A 23 -2.32 7.78 5.16
C MET A 23 -2.82 9.12 5.69
N ASN A 24 -3.42 9.92 4.81
CA ASN A 24 -3.99 11.19 5.23
C ASN A 24 -5.44 11.00 5.67
N LEU A 25 -5.67 10.91 6.98
CA LEU A 25 -7.03 10.79 7.52
C LEU A 25 -7.79 12.13 7.49
N VAL A 26 -7.07 13.26 7.52
CA VAL A 26 -7.67 14.60 7.46
C VAL A 26 -8.42 14.80 6.15
N SER A 27 -7.88 14.33 5.02
CA SER A 27 -8.55 14.37 3.72
C SER A 27 -9.83 13.52 3.72
N LYS A 28 -9.79 12.32 4.32
CA LYS A 28 -10.97 11.46 4.45
C LYS A 28 -12.03 12.07 5.37
N GLU A 29 -11.62 12.69 6.48
CA GLU A 29 -12.51 13.40 7.40
C GLU A 29 -13.18 14.59 6.72
N TYR A 30 -12.45 15.37 5.92
CA TYR A 30 -13.01 16.47 5.14
C TYR A 30 -14.09 15.98 4.17
N VAL A 31 -13.80 14.95 3.37
CA VAL A 31 -14.77 14.36 2.44
C VAL A 31 -15.98 13.79 3.17
N ALA A 32 -15.77 13.13 4.33
CA ALA A 32 -16.86 12.56 5.12
C ALA A 32 -17.76 13.64 5.75
N ALA A 33 -17.17 14.76 6.21
CA ALA A 33 -17.88 15.87 6.84
C ALA A 33 -18.75 16.68 5.88
N LYS A 34 -18.43 16.69 4.58
CA LYS A 34 -19.20 17.37 3.53
C LYS A 34 -20.44 16.58 3.11
N THR A 35 -21.51 16.70 3.89
CA THR A 35 -22.79 16.01 3.67
C THR A 35 -23.60 16.59 2.50
N ASP A 36 -23.43 17.87 2.19
CA ASP A 36 -24.06 18.56 1.06
C ASP A 36 -23.34 18.30 -0.27
N GLY A 37 -22.20 17.62 -0.24
CA GLY A 37 -21.34 17.38 -1.40
C GLY A 37 -20.63 18.63 -1.92
N ARG A 38 -20.77 19.79 -1.25
CA ARG A 38 -20.19 21.04 -1.71
C ARG A 38 -18.81 21.24 -1.08
N GLY A 39 -17.78 20.93 -1.84
CA GLY A 39 -16.41 21.28 -1.53
C GLY A 39 -15.44 20.66 -2.52
N SER A 40 -14.23 21.20 -2.59
CA SER A 40 -13.15 20.65 -3.42
C SER A 40 -12.02 20.16 -2.51
N LEU A 41 -11.38 19.06 -2.90
CA LEU A 41 -10.20 18.52 -2.23
C LEU A 41 -9.02 18.61 -3.19
N ILE A 42 -7.96 19.29 -2.76
CA ILE A 42 -6.65 19.29 -3.40
C ILE A 42 -5.73 18.45 -2.52
N LEU A 43 -5.12 17.41 -3.09
CA LEU A 43 -4.39 16.41 -2.34
C LEU A 43 -3.04 16.10 -2.98
N SER A 44 -1.99 16.03 -2.17
CA SER A 44 -0.68 15.61 -2.67
C SER A 44 -0.70 14.17 -3.17
N GLU A 45 0.00 13.90 -4.28
CA GLU A 45 0.36 12.55 -4.72
C GLU A 45 1.14 11.75 -3.67
N GLY A 46 1.88 12.43 -2.78
CA GLY A 46 2.66 11.84 -1.70
C GLY A 46 1.83 11.40 -0.49
N ALA A 47 0.53 11.67 -0.48
CA ALA A 47 -0.39 11.18 0.54
C ALA A 47 -0.94 9.81 0.15
N GLY A 48 -0.88 8.83 1.04
CA GLY A 48 -1.44 7.49 0.77
C GLY A 48 -2.95 7.51 0.45
N ALA A 49 -3.67 8.51 0.93
CA ALA A 49 -5.09 8.73 0.60
C ALA A 49 -5.32 9.08 -0.89
N ALA A 50 -4.31 9.55 -1.63
CA ALA A 50 -4.44 9.90 -3.05
C ALA A 50 -4.74 8.69 -3.94
N SER A 51 -4.28 7.50 -3.53
CA SER A 51 -4.59 6.25 -4.22
C SER A 51 -6.07 5.85 -4.11
N GLU A 52 -6.76 6.32 -3.07
CA GLU A 52 -8.18 6.09 -2.84
C GLU A 52 -9.00 7.25 -3.40
N LEU A 53 -8.68 8.49 -3.04
CA LEU A 53 -9.45 9.68 -3.36
C LEU A 53 -9.08 10.25 -4.74
N VAL A 54 -9.18 9.41 -5.77
CA VAL A 54 -8.73 9.72 -7.15
C VAL A 54 -9.49 10.86 -7.82
N GLU A 55 -10.69 11.19 -7.32
CA GLU A 55 -11.48 12.30 -7.84
C GLU A 55 -11.06 13.67 -7.25
N ALA A 56 -10.14 13.68 -6.27
CA ALA A 56 -9.49 14.89 -5.79
C ALA A 56 -8.60 15.52 -6.88
N ILE A 57 -8.30 16.81 -6.76
CA ILE A 57 -7.28 17.45 -7.59
C ILE A 57 -5.92 17.03 -7.03
N ILE A 58 -5.28 16.05 -7.68
CA ILE A 58 -3.99 15.53 -7.27
C ILE A 58 -2.88 16.48 -7.72
N VAL A 59 -1.95 16.80 -6.81
CA VAL A 59 -0.84 17.71 -7.08
C VAL A 59 0.51 17.16 -6.61
N ASN A 60 1.57 17.47 -7.34
CA ASN A 60 2.93 17.42 -6.79
C ASN A 60 3.18 18.65 -5.90
N PRO A 61 3.40 18.49 -4.58
CA PRO A 61 3.58 19.60 -3.66
C PRO A 61 4.86 20.42 -3.92
N ASN A 62 5.84 19.88 -4.64
CA ASN A 62 7.06 20.60 -5.02
C ASN A 62 6.87 21.49 -6.26
N ASN A 63 5.75 21.33 -6.97
CA ASN A 63 5.42 22.10 -8.16
C ASN A 63 4.44 23.23 -7.80
N ILE A 64 4.98 24.41 -7.49
CA ILE A 64 4.17 25.58 -7.06
C ILE A 64 3.16 25.99 -8.13
N ASN A 65 3.50 25.89 -9.41
CA ASN A 65 2.60 26.24 -10.51
C ASN A 65 1.39 25.30 -10.54
N GLU A 66 1.62 24.00 -10.35
CA GLU A 66 0.55 22.99 -10.29
C GLU A 66 -0.36 23.18 -9.08
N VAL A 67 0.21 23.50 -7.91
CA VAL A 67 -0.59 23.83 -6.72
C VAL A 67 -1.43 25.09 -6.96
N THR A 68 -0.85 26.11 -7.59
CA THR A 68 -1.55 27.37 -7.91
C THR A 68 -2.72 27.12 -8.86
N GLU A 69 -2.48 26.34 -9.92
CA GLU A 69 -3.50 25.97 -10.89
C GLU A 69 -4.59 25.10 -10.25
N ALA A 70 -4.23 24.19 -9.35
CA ALA A 70 -5.18 23.37 -8.60
C ALA A 70 -6.07 24.22 -7.69
N ILE A 71 -5.53 25.26 -7.05
CA ILE A 71 -6.33 26.21 -6.25
C ILE A 71 -7.31 26.96 -7.15
N ARG A 72 -6.83 27.47 -8.29
CA ARG A 72 -7.67 28.16 -9.28
C ARG A 72 -8.81 27.25 -9.76
N GLN A 73 -8.47 26.03 -10.18
CA GLN A 73 -9.42 25.00 -10.60
C GLN A 73 -10.45 24.70 -9.50
N ALA A 74 -10.01 24.53 -8.24
CA ALA A 74 -10.92 24.21 -7.13
C ALA A 74 -11.96 25.31 -6.88
N LEU A 75 -11.55 26.57 -7.01
CA LEU A 75 -12.40 27.75 -6.82
C LEU A 75 -13.37 27.96 -7.98
N GLU A 76 -12.93 27.74 -9.22
CA GLU A 76 -13.74 27.91 -10.44
C GLU A 76 -14.60 26.70 -10.78
N MET A 77 -14.38 25.55 -10.14
CA MET A 77 -15.14 24.32 -10.38
C MET A 77 -16.64 24.55 -10.18
N ASN A 78 -17.43 24.20 -11.19
CA ASN A 78 -18.88 24.32 -11.11
C ASN A 78 -19.46 23.35 -10.06
N ASP A 79 -20.61 23.72 -9.48
CA ASP A 79 -21.21 22.95 -8.38
C ASP A 79 -21.58 21.52 -8.75
N LYS A 80 -21.98 21.28 -10.01
CA LYS A 80 -22.36 19.94 -10.47
C LYS A 80 -21.15 18.99 -10.45
N GLU A 81 -20.01 19.44 -10.96
CA GLU A 81 -18.76 18.68 -10.95
C GLU A 81 -18.25 18.46 -9.53
N ARG A 82 -18.28 19.52 -8.70
CA ARG A 82 -17.87 19.50 -7.30
C ARG A 82 -18.64 18.44 -6.51
N VAL A 83 -19.97 18.45 -6.61
CA VAL A 83 -20.86 17.48 -5.96
C VAL A 83 -20.60 16.06 -6.48
N MET A 84 -20.45 15.89 -7.78
CA MET A 84 -20.16 14.58 -8.37
C MET A 84 -18.86 13.98 -7.82
N LYS A 85 -17.77 14.74 -7.81
CA LYS A 85 -16.47 14.31 -7.28
C LYS A 85 -16.55 13.97 -5.79
N MET A 86 -17.18 14.82 -4.99
CA MET A 86 -17.33 14.61 -3.55
C MET A 86 -18.16 13.36 -3.22
N LEU A 87 -19.27 13.13 -3.94
CA LEU A 87 -20.09 11.94 -3.73
C LEU A 87 -19.33 10.66 -4.09
N ALA A 88 -18.56 10.66 -5.18
CA ALA A 88 -17.74 9.52 -5.58
C ALA A 88 -16.68 9.17 -4.53
N MET A 89 -15.93 10.17 -4.04
CA MET A 89 -14.94 9.97 -2.98
C MET A 89 -15.59 9.46 -1.70
N ARG A 90 -16.73 10.03 -1.31
CA ARG A 90 -17.45 9.67 -0.09
C ARG A 90 -17.97 8.24 -0.13
N GLU A 91 -18.51 7.80 -1.27
CA GLU A 91 -18.94 6.41 -1.45
C GLU A 91 -17.74 5.45 -1.38
N ARG A 92 -16.57 5.85 -1.87
CA ARG A 92 -15.35 5.06 -1.76
C ARG A 92 -14.88 4.93 -0.32
N ILE A 93 -14.87 6.03 0.45
CA ILE A 93 -14.56 6.00 1.90
C ILE A 93 -15.54 5.09 2.64
N ARG A 94 -16.84 5.11 2.27
CA ARG A 94 -17.85 4.25 2.88
C ARG A 94 -17.58 2.76 2.64
N ARG A 95 -17.09 2.40 1.45
CA ARG A 95 -16.71 1.02 1.10
C ARG A 95 -15.41 0.58 1.77
N TYR A 96 -14.41 1.46 1.85
CA TYR A 96 -13.07 1.18 2.40
C TYR A 96 -12.87 1.87 3.75
N ASN A 97 -13.62 1.42 4.74
CA ASN A 97 -13.51 1.94 6.11
C ASN A 97 -12.37 1.26 6.89
N VAL A 98 -12.10 1.76 8.10
CA VAL A 98 -11.04 1.25 8.98
C VAL A 98 -11.16 -0.25 9.28
N TYR A 99 -12.37 -0.80 9.32
CA TYR A 99 -12.61 -2.22 9.58
C TYR A 99 -12.16 -3.08 8.40
N ARG A 100 -12.49 -2.67 7.17
CA ARG A 100 -12.04 -3.35 5.95
C ARG A 100 -10.52 -3.35 5.82
N TRP A 101 -9.89 -2.23 6.15
CA TRP A 101 -8.42 -2.16 6.17
C TRP A 101 -7.82 -3.11 7.21
N ALA A 102 -8.36 -3.12 8.43
CA ALA A 102 -7.88 -3.99 9.50
C ALA A 102 -8.07 -5.48 9.17
N GLU A 103 -9.21 -5.84 8.58
CA GLU A 103 -9.51 -7.18 8.09
C GLU A 103 -8.48 -7.62 7.05
N GLY A 104 -8.27 -6.82 5.99
CA GLY A 104 -7.28 -7.13 4.95
C GLY A 104 -5.84 -7.22 5.49
N PHE A 105 -5.48 -6.39 6.46
CA PHE A 105 -4.16 -6.46 7.10
C PHE A 105 -3.98 -7.77 7.88
N LEU A 106 -4.98 -8.18 8.67
CA LEU A 106 -4.94 -9.43 9.43
C LEU A 106 -4.97 -10.67 8.52
N GLU A 107 -5.76 -10.63 7.45
CA GLU A 107 -5.78 -11.67 6.41
C GLU A 107 -4.39 -11.83 5.79
N ARG A 108 -3.77 -10.73 5.38
CA ARG A 108 -2.42 -10.75 4.81
C ARG A 108 -1.36 -11.27 5.78
N LEU A 109 -1.44 -10.88 7.05
CA LEU A 109 -0.57 -11.43 8.09
C LEU A 109 -0.74 -12.95 8.25
N ASN A 110 -1.98 -13.43 8.20
CA ASN A 110 -2.28 -14.86 8.25
C ASN A 110 -1.76 -15.61 7.01
N GLU A 111 -1.84 -15.02 5.83
CA GLU A 111 -1.25 -15.59 4.60
C GLU A 111 0.27 -15.74 4.73
N ILE A 112 0.96 -14.69 5.16
CA ILE A 112 2.41 -14.71 5.38
C ILE A 112 2.79 -15.77 6.42
N LYS A 113 2.01 -15.89 7.51
CA LYS A 113 2.22 -16.93 8.51
C LYS A 113 2.06 -18.34 7.94
N LYS A 114 1.07 -18.57 7.07
CA LYS A 114 0.88 -19.86 6.38
C LYS A 114 2.05 -20.17 5.45
N GLU A 115 2.56 -19.19 4.72
CA GLU A 115 3.74 -19.35 3.85
C GLU A 115 5.00 -19.68 4.66
N GLN A 116 5.23 -18.98 5.77
CA GLN A 116 6.33 -19.27 6.69
C GLN A 116 6.25 -20.69 7.27
N VAL A 117 5.05 -21.19 7.59
CA VAL A 117 4.88 -22.58 8.05
C VAL A 117 5.20 -23.58 6.93
N LYS A 118 4.80 -23.33 5.69
CA LYS A 118 5.18 -24.17 4.54
C LYS A 118 6.69 -24.18 4.31
N LEU A 119 7.35 -23.04 4.46
CA LEU A 119 8.82 -22.94 4.37
C LEU A 119 9.51 -23.67 5.54
N ARG A 120 9.00 -23.55 6.77
CA ARG A 120 9.50 -24.29 7.93
C ARG A 120 9.28 -25.80 7.83
N ALA A 121 8.22 -26.27 7.19
CA ALA A 121 8.00 -27.69 6.95
C ALA A 121 9.08 -28.33 6.05
N ARG A 122 9.87 -27.52 5.33
CA ARG A 122 11.06 -27.96 4.58
C ARG A 122 12.32 -28.07 5.44
N VAL A 123 12.28 -27.65 6.71
CA VAL A 123 13.40 -27.83 7.63
C VAL A 123 13.49 -29.31 7.98
N LEU A 124 14.62 -29.93 7.65
CA LEU A 124 14.91 -31.33 7.95
C LEU A 124 14.87 -31.54 9.47
N THR A 125 13.81 -32.19 9.96
CA THR A 125 13.73 -32.58 11.37
C THR A 125 14.72 -33.70 11.66
N SER A 126 15.15 -33.84 12.92
CA SER A 126 16.10 -34.90 13.33
C SER A 126 15.61 -36.31 12.98
N LYS A 127 14.29 -36.53 12.89
CA LYS A 127 13.69 -37.78 12.43
C LYS A 127 13.92 -37.99 10.93
N VAL A 128 13.62 -36.98 10.11
CA VAL A 128 13.81 -37.02 8.65
C VAL A 128 15.28 -37.24 8.30
N VAL A 129 16.21 -36.59 9.02
CA VAL A 129 17.65 -36.80 8.84
C VAL A 129 18.05 -38.25 9.11
N LYS A 130 17.56 -38.85 10.21
CA LYS A 130 17.82 -40.26 10.52
C LYS A 130 17.26 -41.20 9.46
N ASP A 131 16.06 -40.92 8.96
CA ASP A 131 15.43 -41.70 7.90
C ASP A 131 16.24 -41.62 6.60
N ILE A 132 16.68 -40.42 6.19
CA ILE A 132 17.56 -40.22 5.02
C ILE A 132 18.87 -40.99 5.18
N ILE A 133 19.54 -40.90 6.33
CA ILE A 133 20.80 -41.61 6.59
C ILE A 133 20.61 -43.12 6.50
N ARG A 134 19.55 -43.65 7.13
CA ARG A 134 19.23 -45.08 7.08
C ARG A 134 19.02 -45.55 5.66
N ASP A 135 18.22 -44.81 4.89
CA ASP A 135 17.86 -45.20 3.53
C ASP A 135 19.07 -45.08 2.59
N TYR A 136 19.92 -44.07 2.80
CA TYR A 136 21.21 -43.93 2.13
C TYR A 136 22.16 -45.10 2.43
N CYS A 137 22.26 -45.55 3.68
CA CYS A 137 23.10 -46.70 4.06
C CYS A 137 22.61 -48.03 3.46
N LYS A 138 21.31 -48.18 3.23
CA LYS A 138 20.72 -49.40 2.65
C LYS A 138 20.76 -49.43 1.12
N ALA A 139 20.88 -48.28 0.47
CA ALA A 139 20.82 -48.18 -0.99
C ALA A 139 22.10 -48.74 -1.63
N LYS A 140 21.93 -49.64 -2.62
CA LYS A 140 23.05 -50.19 -3.41
C LYS A 140 23.66 -49.15 -4.36
N ASN A 141 22.84 -48.28 -4.92
CA ASN A 141 23.23 -47.16 -5.77
C ASN A 141 22.74 -45.85 -5.15
N ARG A 142 23.60 -44.85 -5.03
CA ARG A 142 23.37 -43.63 -4.24
C ARG A 142 23.55 -42.40 -5.11
N LEU A 143 22.52 -41.56 -5.19
CA LEU A 143 22.53 -40.28 -5.89
C LEU A 143 22.08 -39.19 -4.93
N ILE A 144 22.91 -38.17 -4.73
CA ILE A 144 22.55 -36.95 -4.00
C ILE A 144 22.56 -35.82 -5.01
N LEU A 145 21.43 -35.13 -5.14
CA LEU A 145 21.31 -33.93 -5.95
C LEU A 145 21.34 -32.74 -5.01
N LEU A 146 22.35 -31.89 -5.16
CA LEU A 146 22.47 -30.63 -4.44
C LEU A 146 22.29 -29.53 -5.46
N ASP A 147 21.39 -28.59 -5.17
CA ASP A 147 21.34 -27.34 -5.90
C ASP A 147 22.56 -26.50 -5.52
N TYR A 148 23.17 -25.81 -6.49
CA TYR A 148 24.37 -25.03 -6.25
C TYR A 148 23.98 -23.61 -5.79
N ASP A 149 23.16 -22.93 -6.57
CA ASP A 149 22.71 -21.56 -6.30
C ASP A 149 21.56 -21.57 -5.29
N GLY A 150 21.70 -20.78 -4.22
CA GLY A 150 20.70 -20.68 -3.15
C GLY A 150 20.70 -21.79 -2.11
N THR A 151 21.44 -22.89 -2.35
CA THR A 151 21.60 -23.97 -1.36
C THR A 151 23.04 -24.08 -0.82
N LEU A 152 24.05 -24.09 -1.69
CA LEU A 152 25.47 -24.15 -1.28
C LEU A 152 26.16 -22.78 -1.31
N VAL A 153 25.71 -21.89 -2.18
CA VAL A 153 26.20 -20.50 -2.30
C VAL A 153 25.00 -19.55 -2.30
N PRO A 154 25.06 -18.36 -1.66
CA PRO A 154 23.99 -17.37 -1.74
C PRO A 154 23.68 -16.99 -3.19
N ILE A 155 22.38 -16.87 -3.54
CA ILE A 155 21.95 -16.41 -4.87
C ILE A 155 22.56 -15.03 -5.13
N GLN A 156 23.34 -14.91 -6.20
CA GLN A 156 23.83 -13.63 -6.70
C GLN A 156 22.90 -13.13 -7.80
N ASP A 157 22.19 -12.05 -7.54
CA ASP A 157 21.31 -11.40 -8.53
C ASP A 157 22.08 -10.62 -9.62
N THR A 158 23.42 -10.55 -9.51
CA THR A 158 24.26 -9.78 -10.44
C THR A 158 25.35 -10.67 -11.03
N VAL A 159 25.37 -10.77 -12.35
CA VAL A 159 26.44 -11.44 -13.10
C VAL A 159 27.71 -10.61 -12.95
N ARG A 160 28.73 -11.12 -12.26
CA ARG A 160 30.05 -10.47 -12.24
C ARG A 160 30.64 -10.52 -13.65
N PRO A 161 31.12 -9.40 -14.21
CA PRO A 161 31.80 -9.42 -15.49
C PRO A 161 33.05 -10.31 -15.37
N ARG A 162 33.22 -11.24 -16.33
CA ARG A 162 34.42 -12.07 -16.44
C ARG A 162 35.64 -11.15 -16.49
N ALA A 163 36.54 -11.29 -15.52
CA ALA A 163 37.87 -10.72 -15.64
C ALA A 163 38.53 -11.38 -16.86
N VAL A 164 38.69 -10.59 -17.93
CA VAL A 164 39.46 -10.97 -19.10
C VAL A 164 40.92 -10.90 -18.66
N GLY A 165 41.53 -12.08 -18.52
CA GLY A 165 42.98 -12.25 -18.38
C GLY A 165 43.59 -12.57 -19.73
#